data_AF-A0A368R5H3-F1
#
_entry.id   AF-A0A368R5H3-F1
#
_cell.length_a   1.000
_cell.length_b   1.000
_cell.length_c   1.000
_cell.angle_alpha   90.00
_cell.angle_beta   90.00
_cell.angle_gamma   90.00
#
_symmetry.space_group_name_H-M   'P 1'
#
loop_
_entity.id
_entity.type
_entity.pdbx_description
1 polymer ?
#
loop_
_entity_poly.entity_id
_entity_poly.type
_entity_poly.pdbx_seq_one_letter_code
_entity_poly.pdbx_strand_id
1 'polypeptide(L)'
;MECLFCRNTYLFDEVINMYIHLLRTQDNMINRLGGTCYLENKSMTISIKGDGEEKRNMEDHYPSRGHSQVPRLAERLLSYMQHDM
;
A
#
# COMPACT_ATOMS: atom_id res chain seq x y z
N MET A 1 16.25 6.82 11.78
CA MET A 1 14.80 6.92 11.47
C MET A 1 14.32 8.38 11.33
N GLU A 2 15.23 9.36 11.16
CA GLU A 2 14.83 10.78 11.09
C GLU A 2 14.16 11.15 9.76
N CYS A 3 14.44 10.41 8.68
CA CYS A 3 13.82 10.60 7.37
C CYS A 3 12.32 10.26 7.31
N LEU A 4 11.75 9.53 8.28
CA LEU A 4 10.30 9.28 8.36
C LEU A 4 9.52 10.52 8.83
N PHE A 5 10.19 11.46 9.51
CA PHE A 5 9.55 12.62 10.14
C PHE A 5 9.88 13.94 9.44
N CYS A 6 10.71 13.92 8.39
CA CYS A 6 11.02 15.08 7.56
C CYS A 6 10.10 15.12 6.33
N ARG A 7 9.18 16.09 6.32
CA ARG A 7 8.09 16.23 5.33
C ARG A 7 8.53 16.28 3.85
N ASN A 8 9.76 16.71 3.56
CA ASN A 8 10.25 16.95 2.20
C ASN A 8 11.51 16.13 1.84
N THR A 9 11.84 15.10 2.62
CA THR A 9 13.01 14.25 2.32
C THR A 9 12.60 12.98 1.60
N TYR A 10 13.40 12.57 0.62
CA TYR A 10 13.24 11.29 -0.03
C TYR A 10 13.46 10.15 0.97
N LEU A 11 12.52 9.22 1.03
CA LEU A 11 12.62 8.01 1.84
C LEU A 11 13.35 6.94 1.04
N PHE A 12 14.49 6.51 1.54
CA PHE A 12 15.23 5.39 0.96
C PHE A 12 14.46 4.07 1.09
N ASP A 13 14.67 3.18 0.13
CA ASP A 13 13.97 1.90 0.04
C ASP A 13 14.22 1.02 1.28
N GLU A 14 15.43 1.07 1.83
CA GLU A 14 15.82 0.32 3.02
C GLU A 14 14.99 0.74 4.23
N VAL A 15 14.68 2.03 4.34
CA VAL A 15 13.86 2.58 5.43
C VAL A 15 12.41 2.11 5.28
N ILE A 16 11.88 2.15 4.06
CA ILE A 16 10.53 1.67 3.75
C ILE A 16 10.42 0.16 4.02
N ASN A 17 11.39 -0.62 3.54
CA ASN A 17 11.44 -2.07 3.75
C ASN A 17 11.50 -2.41 5.25
N MET A 18 12.36 -1.73 6.01
CA MET A 18 12.48 -1.93 7.46
C MET A 18 11.16 -1.64 8.18
N TYR A 19 10.46 -0.57 7.78
CA TYR A 19 9.18 -0.22 8.37
C TYR A 19 8.09 -1.25 8.05
N ILE A 20 8.04 -1.74 6.80
CA ILE A 20 7.14 -2.82 6.39
C ILE A 20 7.41 -4.10 7.19
N HIS A 21 8.69 -4.43 7.43
CA HIS A 21 9.06 -5.56 8.29
C HIS A 21 8.53 -5.38 9.71
N LEU A 22 8.61 -4.16 10.27
CA LEU A 22 8.07 -3.86 11.58
C LEU A 22 6.54 -4.02 11.62
N LEU A 23 5.81 -3.53 10.61
CA LEU A 23 4.36 -3.72 10.51
C LEU A 23 3.96 -5.20 10.41
N ARG A 24 4.75 -6.04 9.74
CA ARG A 24 4.51 -7.49 9.66
C ARG A 24 4.59 -8.20 11.02
N THR A 25 5.25 -7.61 12.02
CA THR A 25 5.30 -8.17 13.37
C THR A 25 4.07 -7.84 14.21
N GLN A 26 3.18 -6.97 13.73
CA GLN A 26 1.97 -6.58 14.41
C GLN A 26 0.79 -7.41 13.90
N ASP A 27 0.39 -8.43 14.67
CA ASP A 27 -0.66 -9.38 14.28
C ASP A 27 -2.01 -8.71 13.99
N ASN A 28 -2.35 -7.64 14.71
CA ASN A 28 -3.55 -6.84 14.47
C ASN A 28 -3.51 -6.03 13.16
N MET A 29 -2.31 -5.74 12.65
CA MET A 29 -2.15 -5.10 11.34
C MET A 29 -2.29 -6.10 10.20
N ILE A 30 -1.88 -7.34 10.41
CA ILE A 30 -1.94 -8.42 9.43
C ILE A 30 -3.30 -9.09 9.42
N ASN A 31 -3.88 -9.42 10.58
CA ASN A 31 -5.16 -10.10 10.71
C ASN A 31 -6.19 -9.15 11.28
N ARG A 32 -7.06 -8.63 10.41
CA ARG A 32 -8.13 -7.69 10.78
C ARG A 32 -9.49 -8.39 10.67
N LEU A 33 -10.49 -7.84 11.36
CA LEU A 33 -11.87 -8.35 11.30
C LEU A 33 -12.44 -8.41 9.86
N GLY A 34 -11.93 -7.57 8.95
CA GLY A 34 -12.29 -7.56 7.53
C GLY A 34 -11.43 -8.43 6.61
N GLY A 35 -10.47 -9.19 7.15
CA GLY A 35 -9.58 -10.08 6.38
C GLY A 35 -8.09 -9.91 6.71
N THR A 36 -7.26 -10.65 5.99
CA THR A 36 -5.80 -10.64 6.18
C THR A 36 -5.12 -9.74 5.17
N CYS A 37 -4.19 -8.90 5.63
CA CYS A 37 -3.36 -8.03 4.81
C CYS A 37 -2.03 -8.72 4.47
N TYR A 38 -1.64 -8.65 3.20
CA TYR A 38 -0.30 -9.01 2.76
C TYR A 38 0.49 -7.75 2.45
N LEU A 39 1.52 -7.46 3.24
CA LEU A 39 2.39 -6.31 3.03
C LEU A 39 3.60 -6.76 2.22
N GLU A 40 3.76 -6.29 0.99
CA GLU A 40 4.94 -6.57 0.16
C GLU A 40 6.07 -5.58 0.44
N ASN A 41 7.33 -6.02 0.30
CA ASN A 41 8.47 -5.11 0.31
C ASN A 41 8.97 -4.86 -1.12
N LYS A 42 9.82 -3.84 -1.31
CA LYS A 42 10.26 -3.45 -2.66
C LYS A 42 10.94 -4.59 -3.44
N SER A 43 11.72 -5.41 -2.73
CA SER A 43 12.37 -6.59 -3.31
C SER A 43 11.38 -7.61 -3.86
N MET A 44 10.25 -7.81 -3.19
CA MET A 44 9.19 -8.71 -3.64
C MET A 44 8.41 -8.16 -4.83
N THR A 45 8.11 -6.86 -4.84
CA THR A 45 7.36 -6.23 -5.93
C THR A 45 8.10 -6.34 -7.28
N ILE A 46 9.44 -6.29 -7.27
CA ILE A 46 10.24 -6.49 -8.48
C ILE A 46 10.13 -7.94 -8.98
N SER A 47 10.08 -8.92 -8.07
CA SER A 47 9.93 -10.34 -8.42
C SER A 47 8.51 -10.74 -8.83
N ILE A 48 7.50 -10.03 -8.35
CA ILE A 48 6.08 -10.30 -8.64
C ILE A 48 5.63 -9.67 -9.97
N LYS A 49 6.35 -8.66 -10.48
CA LYS A 49 6.20 -8.21 -11.87
C LYS A 49 6.61 -9.37 -12.80
N GLY A 50 5.64 -10.18 -13.18
CA GLY A 50 5.83 -11.27 -14.11
C GLY A 50 6.32 -10.74 -15.46
N ASP A 51 7.13 -11.54 -16.15
CA ASP A 51 7.45 -11.29 -17.55
C ASP A 51 6.14 -11.16 -18.33
N GLY A 52 5.85 -9.97 -18.86
CA GLY A 52 4.65 -9.70 -19.67
C GLY A 52 3.53 -8.91 -18.99
N GLU A 53 3.66 -8.50 -17.72
CA GLU A 53 2.75 -7.49 -17.14
C GLU A 53 2.95 -6.15 -17.86
N GLU A 54 2.05 -5.81 -18.78
CA GLU A 54 1.95 -4.47 -19.35
C GLU A 54 1.97 -3.44 -18.22
N LYS A 55 2.62 -2.29 -18.42
CA LYS A 55 2.54 -1.14 -17.50
C LYS A 55 1.11 -0.60 -17.47
N ARG A 56 0.18 -1.32 -16.85
CA ARG A 56 -1.18 -0.88 -16.59
C ARG A 56 -1.14 0.06 -15.40
N ASN A 57 -1.96 1.10 -15.44
CA ASN A 57 -2.05 2.01 -14.32
C ASN A 57 -2.72 1.27 -13.16
N MET A 58 -2.29 1.58 -11.94
CA MET A 58 -2.83 0.96 -10.74
C MET A 58 -4.35 1.20 -10.63
N GLU A 59 -4.80 2.34 -11.14
CA GLU A 59 -6.19 2.75 -11.28
C GLU A 59 -7.03 1.80 -12.16
N ASP A 60 -6.43 1.17 -13.17
CA ASP A 60 -7.12 0.23 -14.08
C ASP A 60 -7.57 -1.04 -13.34
N HIS A 61 -6.89 -1.39 -12.24
CA HIS A 61 -7.28 -2.49 -11.36
C HIS A 61 -8.48 -2.15 -10.46
N TYR A 62 -8.86 -0.86 -10.37
CA TYR A 62 -9.95 -0.38 -9.53
C TYR A 62 -11.00 0.38 -10.36
N PRO A 63 -11.72 -0.32 -11.27
CA PRO A 63 -12.71 0.32 -12.11
C PRO A 63 -13.80 0.97 -11.26
N SER A 64 -14.07 2.24 -11.55
CA SER A 64 -15.17 3.01 -10.97
C SER A 64 -16.50 2.33 -11.29
N ARG A 65 -17.37 2.16 -10.29
CA ARG A 65 -18.75 1.72 -10.50
C ARG A 65 -19.68 2.92 -10.31
N GLY A 66 -20.41 3.29 -11.38
CA GLY A 66 -21.41 4.34 -11.34
C GLY A 66 -20.86 5.75 -11.53
N HIS A 67 -21.62 6.76 -11.08
CA HIS A 67 -21.36 8.19 -11.31
C HIS A 67 -20.50 8.86 -10.22
N SER A 68 -19.79 8.08 -9.39
CA SER A 68 -18.91 8.66 -8.37
C SER A 68 -17.79 9.44 -9.04
N GLN A 69 -17.60 10.70 -8.64
CA GLN A 69 -16.48 11.54 -9.12
C GLN A 69 -15.15 11.14 -8.48
N VAL A 70 -15.18 10.32 -7.42
CA VAL A 70 -13.99 9.89 -6.68
C VAL A 70 -13.49 8.57 -7.28
N PRO A 71 -12.19 8.46 -7.63
CA PRO A 71 -11.60 7.20 -8.06
C PRO A 71 -11.77 6.14 -6.96
N ARG A 72 -12.14 4.91 -7.33
CA ARG A 72 -12.39 3.83 -6.37
C ARG A 72 -11.19 3.50 -5.48
N LEU A 73 -9.98 3.65 -6.01
CA LEU A 73 -8.75 3.53 -5.22
C LEU A 73 -8.70 4.57 -4.10
N ALA A 74 -9.08 5.82 -4.39
CA ALA A 74 -9.15 6.88 -3.40
C ALA A 74 -10.27 6.64 -2.38
N GLU A 75 -11.43 6.15 -2.78
CA GLU A 75 -12.50 5.75 -1.84
C GLU A 75 -12.01 4.67 -0.86
N ARG A 76 -11.25 3.68 -1.36
CA ARG A 76 -10.67 2.62 -0.54
C ARG A 76 -9.62 3.15 0.43
N LEU A 77 -8.76 4.07 -0.01
CA LEU A 77 -7.78 4.74 0.84
C LEU A 77 -8.45 5.57 1.94
N LEU A 78 -9.49 6.33 1.60
CA LEU A 78 -10.26 7.13 2.56
C LEU A 78 -10.93 6.24 3.62
N SER A 79 -11.46 5.08 3.20
CA SER A 79 -12.02 4.10 4.12
C SER A 79 -10.97 3.58 5.10
N TYR A 80 -9.76 3.26 4.66
CA TYR A 80 -8.68 2.83 5.56
C TYR A 80 -8.29 3.91 6.57
N MET A 81 -8.20 5.16 6.13
CA MET A 81 -7.87 6.29 7.01
C MET A 81 -8.90 6.50 8.13
N GLN A 82 -10.16 6.15 7.90
CA GLN A 82 -11.23 6.29 8.92
C GLN A 82 -11.21 5.18 9.98
N HIS A 83 -10.57 4.04 9.71
CA HIS A 83 -10.60 2.88 10.60
C HIS A 83 -9.28 2.66 11.35
N ASP A 84 -8.16 3.18 10.83
CA ASP A 84 -6.82 2.96 11.39
C ASP A 84 -6.21 4.19 12.11
N MET A 85 -6.82 5.39 12.00
CA MET A 85 -6.54 6.53 12.89
C MET A 85 -7.56 6.59 14.02
#